data_AF-A0A1J9PG52-F1
#
_entry.id   AF-A0A1J9PG52-F1
#
_cell.length_a   1.000
_cell.length_b   1.000
_cell.length_c   1.000
_cell.angle_alpha   90.00
_cell.angle_beta   90.00
_cell.angle_gamma   90.00
#
_symmetry.space_group_name_H-M   'P 1'
#
loop_
_entity.id
_entity.type
_entity.pdbx_description
1 polymer ?
#
loop_
_entity_poly.entity_id
_entity_poly.type
_entity_poly.pdbx_seq_one_letter_code
_entity_poly.pdbx_strand_id
1 'polypeptide(L)'
;MNFIAVNTTTPVPKIDKIQYDEVRKAFYNVIEYMHGKPRNKFASYLEELQQLTGKQLEGINGTPVRVGCYLSRWSGPFERDNDFNHFKALDAHEYPGHDHTIRFAHGDFIPRNMLVDGTGQITADLDWEWAGWFPEYWDVVRIFIDMPSKK
;
A
#
# COMPACT_ATOMS: atom_id res chain seq x y z
N MET A 1 0.18 -8.14 -7.29
CA MET A 1 -0.92 -7.49 -8.06
C MET A 1 -2.12 -8.41 -8.34
N ASN A 2 -1.94 -9.71 -8.67
CA ASN A 2 -3.09 -10.59 -8.99
C ASN A 2 -4.15 -10.66 -7.89
N PHE A 3 -3.74 -10.74 -6.61
CA PHE A 3 -4.68 -10.74 -5.48
C PHE A 3 -5.60 -9.52 -5.50
N ILE A 4 -5.06 -8.33 -5.74
CA ILE A 4 -5.83 -7.07 -5.78
C ILE A 4 -6.83 -7.10 -6.93
N ALA A 5 -6.37 -7.39 -8.14
CA ALA A 5 -7.19 -7.38 -9.35
C ALA A 5 -8.36 -8.38 -9.30
N VAL A 6 -8.26 -9.45 -8.50
CA VAL A 6 -9.32 -10.46 -8.33
C VAL A 6 -10.30 -10.09 -7.21
N ASN A 7 -9.86 -9.33 -6.21
CA ASN A 7 -10.64 -9.05 -5.00
C ASN A 7 -11.19 -7.61 -4.93
N THR A 8 -10.75 -6.70 -5.80
CA THR A 8 -11.22 -5.32 -5.84
C THR A 8 -11.47 -4.85 -7.27
N THR A 9 -12.16 -3.72 -7.42
CA THR A 9 -12.34 -2.99 -8.68
C THR A 9 -11.21 -1.98 -8.92
N THR A 10 -10.26 -1.88 -7.98
CA THR A 10 -9.11 -0.97 -8.05
C THR A 10 -8.35 -1.17 -9.36
N PRO A 11 -8.10 -0.10 -10.14
CA PRO A 11 -7.40 -0.21 -11.39
C PRO A 11 -5.91 -0.47 -11.16
N VAL A 12 -5.53 -1.75 -11.16
CA VAL A 12 -4.12 -2.16 -11.07
C VAL A 12 -3.64 -2.59 -12.46
N PRO A 13 -2.56 -1.99 -13.00
CA PRO A 13 -2.06 -2.36 -14.31
C PRO A 13 -1.41 -3.75 -14.26
N LYS A 14 -1.53 -4.51 -15.35
CA LYS A 14 -0.77 -5.75 -15.50
C LYS A 14 0.68 -5.41 -15.81
N ILE A 15 1.61 -6.19 -15.24
CA ILE A 15 3.02 -6.11 -15.62
C ILE A 15 3.22 -7.03 -16.82
N ASP A 16 3.57 -6.45 -17.97
CA ASP A 16 3.85 -7.20 -19.19
C ASP A 16 5.28 -7.72 -19.18
N LYS A 17 6.24 -6.88 -18.76
CA LYS A 17 7.66 -7.23 -18.74
C LYS A 17 8.43 -6.42 -17.70
N ILE A 18 9.40 -7.07 -17.06
CA ILE A 18 10.45 -6.39 -16.28
C ILE A 18 11.75 -6.51 -17.07
N GLN A 19 12.44 -5.39 -17.27
CA GLN A 19 13.70 -5.37 -18.02
C GLN A 19 14.77 -4.57 -17.29
N TYR A 20 16.00 -5.08 -17.32
CA TYR A 20 17.17 -4.38 -16.81
C TYR A 20 17.85 -3.61 -17.95
N ASP A 21 18.07 -2.31 -17.73
CA ASP A 21 18.87 -1.45 -18.61
C ASP A 21 20.30 -1.42 -18.08
N GLU A 22 21.21 -2.09 -18.77
CA GLU A 22 22.63 -2.18 -18.41
C GLU A 22 23.34 -0.82 -18.42
N VAL A 23 22.89 0.12 -19.26
CA VAL A 23 23.51 1.45 -19.40
C VAL A 23 23.11 2.34 -18.22
N ARG A 24 21.83 2.34 -17.88
CA ARG A 24 21.29 3.14 -16.77
C ARG A 24 21.41 2.45 -15.41
N LYS A 25 21.80 1.18 -15.40
CA LYS A 25 21.86 0.31 -14.22
C LYS A 25 20.53 0.33 -13.44
N ALA A 26 19.42 0.27 -14.17
CA ALA A 26 18.07 0.42 -13.64
C ALA A 26 17.11 -0.65 -14.19
N PHE A 27 16.12 -1.03 -13.38
CA PHE A 27 15.00 -1.87 -13.82
C PHE A 27 13.84 -1.00 -14.31
N TYR A 28 13.20 -1.44 -15.38
CA TYR A 28 11.99 -0.84 -15.92
C TYR A 28 10.86 -1.86 -15.92
N ASN A 29 9.74 -1.47 -15.32
CA ASN A 29 8.48 -2.20 -15.42
C ASN A 29 7.70 -1.68 -16.63
N VAL A 30 7.52 -2.54 -17.63
CA VAL A 30 6.59 -2.30 -18.74
C VAL A 30 5.24 -2.82 -18.30
N ILE A 31 4.28 -1.91 -18.21
CA ILE A 31 2.95 -2.17 -17.68
C ILE A 31 1.88 -1.88 -18.73
N GLU A 32 0.73 -2.54 -18.56
CA GLU A 32 -0.48 -2.29 -19.34
C GLU A 32 -0.82 -0.79 -19.32
N TYR A 33 -1.12 -0.25 -20.50
CA TYR A 33 -1.53 1.14 -20.62
C TYR A 33 -2.94 1.33 -20.03
N MET A 34 -3.03 2.16 -19.00
CA MET A 34 -4.28 2.42 -18.29
C MET A 34 -5.00 3.60 -18.97
N HIS A 35 -6.01 3.29 -19.78
CA HIS A 35 -6.81 4.31 -20.46
C HIS A 35 -7.58 5.15 -19.44
N GLY A 36 -7.56 6.48 -19.61
CA GLY A 36 -8.19 7.45 -18.70
C GLY A 36 -9.72 7.48 -18.74
N LYS A 37 -10.38 6.32 -18.69
CA LYS A 37 -11.83 6.32 -18.47
C LYS A 37 -12.08 6.61 -17.00
N PRO A 38 -13.01 7.52 -16.67
CA PRO A 38 -13.41 7.81 -15.30
C PRO A 38 -13.85 6.52 -14.60
N ARG A 39 -13.10 6.06 -13.60
CA ARG A 39 -13.54 5.01 -12.69
C ARG A 39 -13.46 5.55 -11.27
N ASN A 40 -14.65 5.81 -10.71
CA ASN A 40 -14.96 6.10 -9.31
C ASN A 40 -14.08 7.11 -8.54
N LYS A 41 -14.51 7.46 -7.33
CA LYS A 41 -13.81 8.42 -6.46
C LYS A 41 -12.80 7.66 -5.61
N PHE A 42 -11.62 8.24 -5.38
CA PHE A 42 -10.55 7.73 -4.49
C PHE A 42 -11.02 7.00 -3.23
N ALA A 43 -12.06 7.52 -2.55
CA ALA A 43 -12.63 6.93 -1.35
C ALA A 43 -13.19 5.51 -1.56
N SER A 44 -13.78 5.21 -2.73
CA SER A 44 -14.38 3.89 -2.97
C SER A 44 -13.33 2.78 -3.05
N TYR A 45 -12.13 3.07 -3.56
CA TYR A 45 -11.06 2.06 -3.62
C TYR A 45 -10.54 1.72 -2.23
N LEU A 46 -10.37 2.72 -1.37
CA LEU A 46 -9.97 2.49 0.01
C LEU A 46 -11.04 1.71 0.78
N GLU A 47 -12.33 2.03 0.55
CA GLU A 47 -13.45 1.28 1.14
C GLU A 47 -13.44 -0.19 0.72
N GLU A 48 -13.19 -0.49 -0.56
CA GLU A 48 -13.08 -1.86 -1.06
C GLU A 48 -11.93 -2.64 -0.41
N LEU A 49 -10.75 -2.02 -0.29
CA LEU A 49 -9.61 -2.63 0.40
C LEU A 49 -9.94 -2.92 1.87
N GLN A 50 -10.62 -1.99 2.55
CA GLN A 50 -11.02 -2.15 3.95
C GLN A 50 -12.08 -3.23 4.18
N GLN A 51 -12.80 -3.69 3.16
CA GLN A 51 -13.70 -4.85 3.29
C GLN A 51 -12.94 -6.18 3.39
N LEU A 52 -11.70 -6.23 2.88
CA LEU A 52 -10.87 -7.43 2.95
C LEU A 52 -10.27 -7.56 4.36
N THR A 53 -10.74 -8.56 5.11
CA THR A 53 -10.31 -8.80 6.50
C THR A 53 -9.13 -9.77 6.58
N GLY A 54 -8.28 -9.59 7.59
CA GLY A 54 -7.14 -10.46 7.89
C GLY A 54 -7.25 -11.11 9.27
N LYS A 55 -6.47 -12.18 9.48
CA LYS A 55 -6.33 -12.82 10.80
C LYS A 55 -5.10 -12.33 11.56
N GLN A 56 -4.10 -11.84 10.84
CA GLN A 56 -2.80 -11.46 11.38
C GLN A 56 -2.19 -10.34 10.52
N LEU A 57 -1.18 -9.67 11.07
CA LEU A 57 -0.49 -8.56 10.43
C LEU A 57 0.65 -9.11 9.57
N GLU A 58 0.49 -9.06 8.26
CA GLU A 58 1.40 -9.69 7.31
C GLU A 58 1.33 -9.04 5.93
N GLY A 59 2.41 -9.11 5.16
CA GLY A 59 2.38 -8.82 3.74
C GLY A 59 1.63 -9.90 2.96
N ILE A 60 1.29 -9.63 1.71
CA ILE A 60 0.70 -10.65 0.81
C ILE A 60 1.54 -11.94 0.85
N ASN A 61 0.87 -13.08 0.97
CA ASN A 61 1.46 -14.42 1.08
C ASN A 61 2.30 -14.65 2.35
N GLY A 62 2.00 -13.96 3.46
CA GLY A 62 2.71 -14.15 4.73
C GLY A 62 4.12 -13.57 4.76
N THR A 63 4.38 -12.58 3.90
CA THR A 63 5.66 -11.89 3.88
C THR A 63 5.78 -10.90 5.05
N PRO A 64 7.00 -10.47 5.43
CA PRO A 64 7.18 -9.44 6.45
C PRO A 64 6.47 -8.13 6.08
N VAL A 65 5.89 -7.47 7.08
CA VAL A 65 5.34 -6.10 6.94
C VAL A 65 6.45 -5.06 6.99
N ARG A 66 6.29 -4.00 6.21
CA ARG A 66 7.16 -2.81 6.24
C ARG A 66 6.63 -1.78 7.24
N VAL A 67 7.50 -1.27 8.11
CA VAL A 67 7.23 -0.13 8.99
C VAL A 67 8.28 0.96 8.80
N GLY A 68 7.96 2.18 9.24
CA GLY A 68 8.85 3.34 9.18
C GLY A 68 8.65 4.22 7.94
N CYS A 69 8.85 5.53 8.10
CA CYS A 69 8.71 6.51 7.02
C CYS A 69 10.07 6.93 6.46
N TYR A 70 11.05 7.16 7.33
CA TYR A 70 12.41 7.58 6.97
C TYR A 70 13.40 6.41 6.99
N LEU A 71 13.27 5.53 7.98
CA LEU A 71 14.04 4.30 8.09
C LEU A 71 13.08 3.11 7.97
N SER A 72 13.08 2.49 6.79
CA SER A 72 12.22 1.32 6.55
C SER A 72 12.78 0.12 7.31
N ARG A 73 11.90 -0.62 7.98
CA ARG A 73 12.19 -1.87 8.68
C ARG A 73 11.17 -2.92 8.29
N TRP A 74 11.57 -4.19 8.32
CA TRP A 74 10.73 -5.32 7.95
C TRP A 74 10.72 -6.35 9.08
N SER A 75 9.55 -6.87 9.42
CA SER A 75 9.38 -7.96 10.39
C SER A 75 7.99 -8.57 10.28
N GLY A 76 7.70 -9.60 11.07
CA GLY A 76 6.46 -10.36 11.02
C GLY A 76 6.56 -11.60 10.11
N PRO A 77 5.44 -12.29 9.85
CA PRO A 77 4.06 -11.99 10.29
C PRO A 77 3.88 -11.83 11.79
N PHE A 78 2.90 -11.04 12.23
CA PHE A 78 2.54 -10.87 13.64
C PHE A 78 1.11 -11.36 13.90
N GLU A 79 0.97 -12.33 14.79
CA GLU A 79 -0.35 -12.82 15.24
C GLU A 79 -1.05 -11.85 16.19
N ARG A 80 -0.28 -10.98 16.87
CA ARG A 80 -0.78 -10.07 17.91
C ARG A 80 -0.39 -8.63 17.62
N ASP A 81 -1.35 -7.73 17.79
CA ASP A 81 -1.16 -6.28 17.67
C ASP A 81 -0.05 -5.75 18.58
N ASN A 82 0.12 -6.34 19.78
CA ASN A 82 1.18 -5.96 20.72
C ASN A 82 2.58 -6.17 20.13
N ASP A 83 2.82 -7.30 19.46
CA ASP A 83 4.13 -7.61 18.90
C ASP A 83 4.44 -6.66 17.73
N PHE A 84 3.44 -6.38 16.90
CA PHE A 84 3.56 -5.39 15.84
C PHE A 84 3.78 -3.97 16.36
N ASN A 85 3.04 -3.55 17.39
CA ASN A 85 3.17 -2.25 18.01
C ASN A 85 4.55 -2.07 18.66
N HIS A 86 5.06 -3.12 19.32
CA HIS A 86 6.42 -3.15 19.85
C HIS A 86 7.47 -2.96 18.74
N PHE A 87 7.33 -3.70 17.64
CA PHE A 87 8.21 -3.56 16.48
C PHE A 87 8.13 -2.19 15.80
N LYS A 88 6.92 -1.63 15.68
CA LYS A 88 6.68 -0.30 15.09
C LYS A 88 7.31 0.79 15.93
N ALA A 89 7.18 0.69 17.25
CA ALA A 89 7.51 1.76 18.19
C ALA A 89 8.78 1.47 19.00
N LEU A 90 9.82 0.90 18.36
CA LEU A 90 11.16 0.81 18.97
C LEU A 90 11.49 2.15 19.68
N ASP A 91 11.55 2.10 21.01
CA ASP A 91 11.73 3.21 22.00
C ASP A 91 10.50 4.03 22.45
N ALA A 92 9.26 3.65 22.10
CA ALA A 92 8.07 4.33 22.61
C ALA A 92 7.58 3.72 23.94
N HIS A 93 7.30 4.60 24.91
CA HIS A 93 6.72 4.22 26.21
C HIS A 93 5.20 4.00 26.16
N GLU A 94 4.53 4.42 25.09
CA GLU A 94 3.09 4.28 24.86
C GLU A 94 2.82 3.76 23.45
N TYR A 95 1.96 2.74 23.35
CA TYR A 95 1.54 2.15 22.09
C TYR A 95 0.16 2.68 21.69
N PRO A 96 -0.11 2.93 20.39
CA PRO A 96 -1.47 3.16 19.94
C PRO A 96 -2.33 1.95 20.28
N GLY A 97 -3.60 2.19 20.60
CA GLY A 97 -4.52 1.18 21.14
C GLY A 97 -4.51 -0.16 20.39
N HIS A 98 -4.71 -1.23 21.16
CA HIS A 98 -4.59 -2.64 20.76
C HIS A 98 -5.88 -3.22 20.15
N ASP A 99 -6.88 -2.39 19.87
CA ASP A 99 -8.21 -2.79 19.39
C ASP A 99 -8.45 -2.27 17.95
N HIS A 100 -7.51 -2.51 17.04
CA HIS A 100 -7.74 -2.20 15.63
C HIS A 100 -8.17 -3.43 14.86
N THR A 101 -9.10 -3.26 13.91
CA THR A 101 -9.39 -4.35 12.98
C THR A 101 -8.25 -4.49 11.99
N ILE A 102 -7.88 -5.73 11.68
CA ILE A 102 -6.90 -6.04 10.65
C ILE A 102 -7.60 -6.03 9.28
N ARG A 103 -7.23 -5.06 8.46
CA ARG A 103 -7.77 -4.82 7.11
C ARG A 103 -6.68 -4.88 6.07
N PHE A 104 -7.05 -5.16 4.83
CA PHE A 104 -6.13 -5.09 3.73
C PHE A 104 -5.78 -3.63 3.42
N ALA A 105 -4.50 -3.36 3.19
CA ALA A 105 -3.97 -2.03 2.92
C ALA A 105 -2.95 -2.10 1.77
N HIS A 106 -2.83 -0.98 1.06
CA HIS A 106 -1.80 -0.78 0.03
C HIS A 106 -0.39 -0.77 0.66
N GLY A 107 -0.25 -0.24 1.87
CA GLY A 107 1.02 -0.19 2.61
C GLY A 107 1.92 1.00 2.24
N ASP A 108 1.74 1.54 1.03
CA ASP A 108 2.33 2.78 0.53
C ASP A 108 1.32 3.69 -0.19
N PHE A 109 0.15 3.89 0.43
CA PHE A 109 -0.92 4.64 -0.20
C PHE A 109 -0.64 6.15 -0.20
N ILE A 110 0.01 6.64 -1.26
CA ILE A 110 0.42 8.04 -1.41
C ILE A 110 0.09 8.56 -2.82
N PRO A 111 -0.17 9.88 -3.00
CA PRO A 111 -0.54 10.42 -4.31
C PRO A 111 0.49 10.18 -5.42
N ARG A 112 1.78 10.02 -5.08
CA ARG A 112 2.85 9.71 -6.05
C ARG A 112 2.70 8.35 -6.72
N ASN A 113 1.99 7.43 -6.08
CA ASN A 113 1.77 6.09 -6.62
C ASN A 113 0.49 6.01 -7.47
N MET A 114 -0.16 7.15 -7.74
CA MET A 114 -1.39 7.21 -8.52
C MET A 114 -1.19 7.85 -9.88
N LEU A 115 -1.71 7.20 -10.92
CA LEU A 115 -1.81 7.79 -12.24
C LEU A 115 -3.09 8.59 -12.37
N VAL A 116 -2.99 9.77 -12.99
CA VAL A 116 -4.14 10.62 -13.31
C VAL A 116 -4.16 10.94 -14.80
N ASP A 117 -5.37 11.08 -15.36
CA ASP A 117 -5.54 11.53 -16.73
C ASP A 117 -5.50 13.07 -16.84
N GLY A 118 -5.60 13.58 -18.08
CA GLY A 118 -5.62 15.02 -18.35
C GLY A 118 -6.83 15.77 -17.78
N THR A 119 -7.84 15.06 -17.26
CA THR A 119 -9.00 15.64 -16.56
C THR A 119 -8.83 15.62 -15.03
N GLY A 120 -7.72 15.07 -14.53
CA GLY A 120 -7.43 14.95 -13.11
C GLY A 120 -8.09 13.74 -12.43
N GLN A 121 -8.55 12.75 -13.20
CA GLN A 121 -9.17 11.54 -12.65
C GLN A 121 -8.15 10.42 -12.52
N ILE A 122 -8.27 9.64 -11.44
CA ILE A 122 -7.36 8.52 -11.17
C ILE A 122 -7.62 7.40 -12.16
N THR A 123 -6.56 6.94 -12.82
CA THR A 123 -6.61 5.90 -13.85
C THR A 123 -5.97 4.60 -13.40
N ALA A 124 -5.04 4.66 -12.45
CA ALA A 124 -4.35 3.49 -11.92
C ALA A 124 -3.77 3.76 -10.53
N ASP A 125 -3.65 2.69 -9.75
CA ASP A 125 -2.91 2.64 -8.48
C ASP A 125 -1.70 1.71 -8.63
N LEU A 126 -0.51 2.21 -8.26
CA LEU A 126 0.78 1.57 -8.51
C LEU A 126 1.48 1.22 -7.20
N ASP A 127 2.57 0.44 -7.31
CA ASP A 127 3.51 0.23 -6.21
C ASP A 127 2.97 -0.60 -5.03
N TRP A 128 2.26 -1.67 -5.36
CA TRP A 128 1.66 -2.63 -4.42
C TRP A 128 2.65 -3.57 -3.72
N GLU A 129 3.96 -3.30 -3.77
CA GLU A 129 4.98 -4.23 -3.26
C GLU A 129 4.92 -4.42 -1.74
N TRP A 130 4.32 -3.47 -1.02
CA TRP A 130 4.17 -3.52 0.44
C TRP A 130 2.72 -3.75 0.90
N ALA A 131 1.86 -4.16 -0.03
CA ALA A 131 0.48 -4.47 0.28
C ALA A 131 0.35 -5.70 1.17
N GLY A 132 -0.69 -5.72 1.99
CA GLY A 132 -0.90 -6.76 2.98
C GLY A 132 -2.00 -6.43 3.97
N TRP A 133 -1.99 -7.11 5.10
CA TRP A 133 -2.91 -6.94 6.21
C TRP A 133 -2.27 -6.11 7.31
N PHE A 134 -2.89 -4.97 7.58
CA PHE A 134 -2.42 -3.93 8.47
C PHE A 134 -3.56 -3.44 9.37
N PRO A 135 -3.28 -2.58 10.37
CA PRO A 135 -4.34 -1.89 11.09
C PRO A 135 -5.22 -1.07 10.14
N GLU A 136 -6.53 -1.01 10.36
CA GLU A 136 -7.50 -0.29 9.50
C GLU A 136 -7.14 1.18 9.19
N TYR A 137 -6.36 1.84 10.04
CA TYR A 137 -5.92 3.22 9.86
C TYR A 137 -4.68 3.38 8.96
N TRP A 138 -4.02 2.29 8.55
CA TRP A 138 -2.66 2.33 8.01
C TRP A 138 -2.49 3.23 6.78
N ASP A 139 -3.31 3.03 5.75
CA ASP A 139 -3.26 3.82 4.52
C ASP A 139 -3.71 5.27 4.74
N VAL A 140 -4.65 5.49 5.66
CA VAL A 140 -5.09 6.84 6.04
C VAL A 140 -3.91 7.64 6.59
N VAL A 141 -3.14 7.06 7.52
CA VAL A 141 -1.95 7.70 8.09
C VAL A 141 -0.87 7.93 7.02
N ARG A 142 -0.70 7.01 6.07
CA ARG A 142 0.28 7.16 4.99
C ARG A 142 0.03 8.37 4.10
N ILE A 143 -1.23 8.64 3.73
CA ILE A 143 -1.60 9.84 2.96
C ILE A 143 -1.15 11.13 3.67
N PHE A 144 -1.33 11.21 4.99
CA PHE A 144 -1.01 12.43 5.75
C PHE A 144 0.50 12.66 5.91
N ILE A 145 1.29 11.60 5.94
CA ILE A 145 2.75 11.69 6.11
C ILE A 145 3.44 12.15 4.82
N ASP A 146 2.89 11.80 3.66
CA ASP A 146 3.45 12.17 2.35
C ASP A 146 2.89 13.47 1.77
N MET A 147 2.03 14.18 2.51
CA MET A 147 1.65 15.54 2.12
C MET A 147 2.91 16.39 2.05
N PRO A 148 3.26 16.98 0.88
CA PRO A 148 4.35 17.93 0.82
C PRO A 148 4.01 19.05 1.80
N SER A 149 4.83 19.23 2.83
CA SER A 149 4.76 20.46 3.60
C SER A 149 4.89 21.60 2.58
N LYS A 150 3.96 22.56 2.65
CA LYS A 150 4.07 23.79 1.86
C LYS A 150 5.41 24.42 2.22
N LYS A 151 6.44 24.14 1.42
CA LYS A 151 7.66 24.93 1.36
C LYS A 151 7.40 26.08 0.40
#